data_AF-A0A0G0SEA6-F1
#
_entry.id   AF-A0A0G0SEA6-F1
#
_cell.length_a   1.000
_cell.length_b   1.000
_cell.length_c   1.000
_cell.angle_alpha   90.00
_cell.angle_beta   90.00
_cell.angle_gamma   90.00
#
_symmetry.space_group_name_H-M   'P 1'
#
loop_
_entity.id
_entity.type
_entity.pdbx_description
1 polymer ?
#
loop_
_entity_poly.entity_id
_entity_poly.type
_entity_poly.pdbx_seq_one_letter_code
_entity_poly.pdbx_strand_id
1 'polypeptide(L)' 'MAITPDRKQIAEAINRKSKERMNDPKALEFCVMCGEDVPEYRIGTHVNLRKGYVECVGQFCKKCAGTAHANHE' A
#
# COMPACT_ATOMS: atom_id res chain seq x y z
N MET A 1 -29.30 17.20 5.97
CA MET A 1 -28.42 16.64 7.01
C MET A 1 -27.44 15.70 6.33
N ALA A 2 -26.14 15.96 6.39
CA ALA A 2 -25.14 15.05 5.83
C ALA A 2 -24.97 13.86 6.78
N ILE A 3 -25.35 12.67 6.32
CA ILE A 3 -25.10 11.41 7.04
C ILE A 3 -23.59 11.16 6.90
N THR A 4 -22.84 11.40 7.98
CA THR A 4 -21.44 10.99 8.01
C THR A 4 -21.39 9.49 8.29
N PRO A 5 -20.71 8.68 7.46
CA PRO A 5 -20.67 7.24 7.65
C PRO A 5 -19.98 6.90 8.96
N ASP A 6 -20.49 5.89 9.65
CA ASP A 6 -19.90 5.37 10.89
C ASP A 6 -18.46 4.89 10.64
N ARG A 7 -17.59 5.02 11.65
CA ARG A 7 -16.18 4.63 11.54
C ARG A 7 -16.00 3.17 11.11
N LYS A 8 -16.90 2.26 11.52
CA LYS A 8 -16.85 0.86 11.09
C LYS A 8 -17.17 0.72 9.60
N GLN A 9 -18.15 1.48 9.10
CA GLN A 9 -18.50 1.46 7.67
C GLN A 9 -17.33 1.96 6.80
N ILE A 10 -16.61 2.99 7.27
CA ILE A 10 -15.40 3.49 6.60
C ILE A 10 -14.30 2.41 6.58
N ALA A 11 -14.01 1.78 7.73
CA ALA A 11 -12.98 0.75 7.84
C ALA A 11 -13.29 -0.48 6.96
N GLU A 12 -14.55 -0.90 6.92
CA GLU A 12 -15.01 -2.04 6.12
C GLU A 12 -14.90 -1.74 4.61
N ALA A 13 -15.25 -0.52 4.19
CA ALA A 13 -15.08 -0.08 2.80
C ALA A 13 -13.61 -0.03 2.37
N ILE A 14 -12.71 0.42 3.25
CA ILE A 14 -11.26 0.40 3.02
C ILE A 14 -10.76 -1.04 2.86
N ASN A 15 -11.13 -1.92 3.79
CA ASN A 15 -10.72 -3.33 3.75
C ASN A 15 -11.22 -4.05 2.49
N ARG A 16 -12.47 -3.78 2.07
CA ARG A 16 -13.01 -4.34 0.82
C ARG A 16 -12.18 -3.94 -0.39
N LYS A 17 -11.85 -2.65 -0.52
CA LYS A 17 -11.02 -2.14 -1.63
C LYS A 17 -9.63 -2.77 -1.65
N SER A 18 -8.99 -2.92 -0.49
CA SER A 18 -7.68 -3.58 -0.40
C SER A 18 -7.75 -5.05 -0.82
N LYS A 19 -8.82 -5.75 -0.43
CA LYS A 19 -9.03 -7.17 -0.79
C LYS A 19 -9.30 -7.34 -2.28
N GLU A 20 -10.06 -6.43 -2.90
CA GLU A 20 -10.30 -6.43 -4.35
C GLU A 20 -9.00 -6.27 -5.14
N ARG A 21 -8.14 -5.34 -4.73
CA ARG A 21 -6.81 -5.17 -5.34
C ARG A 21 -5.96 -6.43 -5.16
N MET A 22 -5.93 -7.03 -3.97
CA MET A 22 -5.12 -8.22 -3.69
C MET A 22 -5.48 -9.44 -4.56
N ASN A 23 -6.72 -9.51 -5.03
CA ASN A 23 -7.18 -10.59 -5.92
C ASN A 23 -6.85 -10.34 -7.40
N ASP A 24 -6.42 -9.14 -7.78
CA ASP A 24 -5.98 -8.84 -9.14
C ASP A 24 -4.44 -8.78 -9.21
N PRO A 25 -3.76 -9.81 -9.75
CA PRO A 25 -2.30 -9.80 -9.87
C PRO A 25 -1.78 -8.68 -10.79
N LYS A 26 -2.65 -8.07 -11.60
CA LYS A 26 -2.30 -6.94 -12.47
C LYS A 26 -2.43 -5.59 -11.78
N ALA A 27 -3.11 -5.50 -10.64
CA ALA A 27 -3.27 -4.27 -9.88
C ALA A 27 -1.90 -3.76 -9.40
N LEU A 28 -1.76 -2.44 -9.33
CA LEU A 28 -0.56 -1.81 -8.81
C LEU A 28 -0.47 -2.00 -7.29
N GLU A 29 0.76 -2.14 -6.80
CA GLU A 29 1.05 -1.98 -5.39
C GLU A 29 0.82 -0.53 -4.96
N PHE A 30 0.68 -0.31 -3.66
CA PHE A 30 0.58 1.03 -3.08
C PHE A 30 1.61 1.21 -1.97
N CYS A 31 2.03 2.45 -1.76
CA CYS A 31 2.93 2.80 -0.70
C CYS A 31 2.21 2.73 0.65
N VAL A 32 2.71 1.92 1.58
CA VAL A 32 2.12 1.81 2.93
C VAL A 32 2.22 3.09 3.75
N MET A 33 3.15 3.99 3.40
CA MET A 33 3.34 5.27 4.10
C MET A 33 2.44 6.39 3.59
N CYS A 34 2.34 6.56 2.26
CA CYS A 34 1.63 7.68 1.65
C CYS A 34 0.36 7.29 0.89
N GLY A 35 0.11 6.00 0.68
CA GLY A 35 -1.04 5.48 -0.05
C GLY A 35 -1.00 5.67 -1.57
N GLU A 36 0.04 6.32 -2.12
CA GLU A 36 0.21 6.48 -3.58
C GLU A 36 0.49 5.13 -4.24
N ASP A 37 -0.05 4.91 -5.44
CA ASP A 37 0.26 3.73 -6.24
C ASP A 37 1.75 3.72 -6.61
N VAL A 38 2.36 2.53 -6.62
CA VAL A 38 3.75 2.29 -6.99
C VAL A 38 3.76 1.67 -8.38
N PRO A 39 3.85 2.47 -9.46
CA PRO A 39 3.61 2.01 -10.83
C PRO A 39 4.61 0.96 -11.32
N GLU A 40 5.75 0.84 -10.64
CA GLU A 40 6.82 -0.11 -10.94
C GLU A 40 6.48 -1.54 -10.52
N TYR A 41 5.57 -1.71 -9.56
CA TYR A 41 5.27 -3.01 -8.97
C TYR A 41 3.79 -3.31 -9.04
N ARG A 42 3.47 -4.54 -9.44
CA ARG A 42 2.12 -5.09 -9.39
C ARG A 42 2.01 -6.04 -8.20
N ILE A 43 0.80 -6.27 -7.73
CA ILE A 43 0.53 -7.20 -6.63
C ILE A 43 1.04 -8.62 -6.95
N GLY A 44 0.98 -9.04 -8.22
CA GLY A 44 1.55 -10.32 -8.66
C GLY A 44 3.08 -10.36 -8.79
N THR A 45 3.77 -9.21 -8.75
CA THR A 45 5.24 -9.18 -8.85
C THR A 45 5.86 -9.88 -7.64
N HIS A 46 6.74 -10.85 -7.83
CA HIS A 46 7.39 -11.54 -6.71
C HIS A 46 8.16 -10.55 -5.81
N VAL A 47 8.05 -10.69 -4.48
CA VAL A 47 8.59 -9.72 -3.50
C VAL A 47 10.11 -9.52 -3.63
N ASN A 48 10.87 -10.56 -3.96
CA ASN A 48 12.33 -10.46 -4.19
C ASN A 48 12.71 -9.51 -5.36
N LEU A 49 11.77 -9.18 -6.24
CA LEU A 49 11.99 -8.28 -7.38
C LEU A 49 11.62 -6.82 -7.05
N ARG A 50 11.12 -6.55 -5.84
CA ARG A 50 10.62 -5.25 -5.43
C ARG A 50 11.68 -4.51 -4.60
N LYS A 51 12.04 -3.29 -5.01
CA LYS A 51 12.85 -2.38 -4.21
C LYS A 51 11.95 -1.64 -3.22
N GLY A 52 12.43 -1.47 -1.98
CA GLY A 52 11.65 -0.82 -0.93
C GLY A 52 10.44 -1.63 -0.44
N TYR A 53 10.43 -2.94 -0.69
CA TYR A 53 9.52 -3.86 0.02
C TYR A 53 10.15 -4.24 1.35
N VAL A 54 9.37 -4.17 2.43
CA VAL A 54 9.78 -4.60 3.77
C VAL A 54 8.86 -5.74 4.18
N GLU A 55 9.45 -6.90 4.52
CA GLU A 55 8.72 -8.08 4.94
C GLU A 55 7.80 -7.77 6.13
N CYS A 56 6.59 -8.36 6.12
CA CYS A 56 5.52 -8.10 7.09
C CYS A 56 4.96 -6.67 7.14
N VAL A 57 5.57 -5.70 6.44
CA VAL A 57 5.11 -4.30 6.41
C VAL A 57 4.43 -3.97 5.08
N GLY A 58 5.06 -4.29 3.96
CA GLY A 58 4.54 -4.03 2.62
C GLY A 58 5.46 -3.17 1.75
N GLN A 59 4.89 -2.56 0.73
CA GLN A 59 5.62 -1.81 -0.30
C GLN A 59 5.76 -0.32 0.05
N PHE A 60 6.95 0.25 -0.16
CA PHE A 60 7.19 1.69 -0.09
C PHE A 60 7.43 2.26 -1.50
N CYS A 61 7.00 3.49 -1.76
CA CYS A 61 7.43 4.22 -2.94
C CYS A 61 8.87 4.73 -2.77
N LYS A 62 9.53 5.09 -3.87
CA LYS A 62 10.92 5.61 -3.85
C LYS A 62 11.11 6.78 -2.89
N LYS A 63 10.12 7.68 -2.80
CA LYS A 63 10.17 8.87 -1.94
C LYS A 63 10.19 8.47 -0.45
N CYS A 64 9.29 7.59 -0.05
CA CYS A 64 9.13 7.16 1.34
C CYS A 64 10.21 6.17 1.80
N ALA A 65 10.72 5.34 0.89
CA ALA A 65 11.82 4.41 1.20
C ALA A 65 13.07 5.17 1.67
N GLY A 66 13.41 6.29 1.03
CA GLY A 66 14.56 7.12 1.43
C GLY A 66 14.41 7.74 2.83
N THR A 67 13.18 8.02 3.26
CA THR A 67 12.91 8.57 4.60
C THR A 67 13.09 7.54 5.71
N ALA A 68 12.88 6.25 5.41
CA ALA A 68 13.10 5.16 6.36
C ALA A 68 14.60 4.92 6.68
N HIS A 69 15.51 5.35 5.81
CA HIS A 69 16.96 5.18 6.00
C HIS A 69 17.65 6.36 6.72
N ALA A 70 16.98 7.50 6.90
CA ALA A 70 17.61 8.73 7.39
C ALA A 70 17.68 8.88 8.93
N ASN A 71 17.37 7.83 9.70
CA ASN A 71 17.41 7.88 11.18
C ASN A 71 18.36 6.83 11.80
N HIS A 72 19.36 6.38 11.04
CA HIS A 72 20.43 5.50 11.53
C HIS A 72 21.81 6.10 11.23
N GLU A 73 22.04 7.34 11.68
CA GLU A 73 23.38 7.91 11.86
C GLU A 73 23.53 8.44 13.28
#